data_AF-A0A8T3UZ61-F1
#
_entry.id   AF-A0A8T3UZ61-F1
#
_cell.length_a   1.000
_cell.length_b   1.000
_cell.length_c   1.000
_cell.angle_alpha   90.00
_cell.angle_beta   90.00
_cell.angle_gamma   90.00
#
_symmetry.space_group_name_H-M   'P 1'
#
loop_
_entity.id
_entity.type
_entity.pdbx_description
1 polymer ?
#
loop_
_entity_poly.entity_id
_entity_poly.type
_entity_poly.pdbx_seq_one_letter_code
_entity_poly.pdbx_strand_id
1 'polypeptide(L)'
;MTEDRFRKYDELEDDEKEVLDAFRQMKLMSDYNRFKLYKFKVEDLIKDYEQLKQLRENIQEKYFSIYEELLNEELIEGELDASIWGITRDYENETWNSELKLMSEIKTNFDIAIKMIESGEADQSIIDAENNF
;
A
#
# COMPACT_ATOMS: atom_id res chain seq x y z
N MET A 1 -6.20 6.88 -51.29
CA MET A 1 -5.58 6.94 -49.95
C MET A 1 -6.70 6.69 -48.97
N THR A 2 -6.85 5.45 -48.51
CA THR A 2 -7.57 5.21 -47.26
C THR A 2 -6.67 5.80 -46.18
N GLU A 3 -7.16 6.78 -45.43
CA GLU A 3 -6.50 7.18 -44.20
C GLU A 3 -6.40 5.91 -43.35
N ASP A 4 -5.17 5.49 -43.03
CA ASP A 4 -4.90 4.45 -42.03
C ASP A 4 -5.38 4.99 -40.68
N ARG A 5 -6.68 4.90 -40.43
CA ARG A 5 -7.25 5.08 -39.11
C ARG A 5 -7.32 3.72 -38.43
N PHE A 6 -6.89 3.65 -37.18
CA PHE A 6 -7.11 2.47 -36.36
C PHE A 6 -8.62 2.19 -36.29
N ARG A 7 -9.02 0.94 -36.53
CA ARG A 7 -10.41 0.49 -36.38
C ARG A 7 -10.76 0.41 -34.90
N LYS A 8 -12.00 0.80 -34.56
CA LYS A 8 -12.55 0.66 -33.20
C LYS A 8 -12.83 -0.81 -32.91
N TYR A 9 -12.92 -1.17 -31.63
CA TYR A 9 -13.20 -2.54 -31.24
C TYR A 9 -14.50 -3.07 -31.86
N ASP A 10 -15.55 -2.26 -31.89
CA ASP A 10 -16.83 -2.65 -32.47
C ASP A 10 -16.78 -2.86 -34.00
N GLU A 11 -15.78 -2.28 -34.68
CA GLU A 11 -15.55 -2.37 -36.13
C GLU A 11 -14.70 -3.60 -36.52
N LEU A 12 -14.25 -4.41 -35.56
CA LEU A 12 -13.45 -5.61 -35.80
C LEU A 12 -14.32 -6.83 -36.12
N GLU A 13 -13.77 -7.73 -36.95
CA GLU A 13 -14.33 -9.05 -37.22
C GLU A 13 -14.21 -9.97 -35.99
N ASP A 14 -14.98 -11.06 -35.94
CA ASP A 14 -15.05 -11.93 -34.77
C ASP A 14 -13.70 -12.59 -34.42
N ASP A 15 -12.92 -12.99 -35.42
CA ASP A 15 -11.58 -13.58 -35.24
C ASP A 15 -10.57 -12.53 -34.74
N GLU A 16 -10.67 -11.29 -35.21
CA GLU A 16 -9.85 -10.18 -34.75
C GLU A 16 -10.15 -9.81 -33.28
N LYS A 17 -11.43 -9.83 -32.90
CA LYS A 17 -11.88 -9.63 -31.52
C LYS A 17 -11.37 -10.74 -30.61
N GLU A 18 -11.49 -12.00 -31.03
CA GLU A 18 -11.00 -13.15 -30.25
C GLU A 18 -9.52 -13.02 -29.91
N VAL A 19 -8.68 -12.66 -30.89
CA VAL A 19 -7.25 -12.45 -30.68
C VAL A 19 -7.00 -11.30 -29.69
N LEU A 20 -7.70 -10.17 -29.88
CA LEU A 20 -7.52 -8.99 -29.03
C LEU A 20 -7.97 -9.24 -27.59
N ASP A 21 -9.11 -9.91 -27.40
CA ASP A 21 -9.63 -10.31 -26.09
C ASP A 21 -8.67 -11.24 -25.36
N ALA A 22 -8.07 -12.20 -26.07
CA ALA A 22 -7.06 -13.07 -25.48
C ALA A 22 -5.85 -12.26 -24.95
N PHE A 23 -5.36 -11.27 -25.71
CA PHE A 23 -4.30 -10.39 -25.24
C PHE A 23 -4.73 -9.53 -24.04
N ARG A 24 -5.96 -8.99 -24.04
CA ARG A 24 -6.50 -8.22 -22.91
C ARG A 24 -6.57 -9.08 -21.65
N GLN A 25 -7.13 -10.28 -21.75
CA GLN A 25 -7.20 -11.23 -20.63
C GLN A 25 -5.82 -11.57 -20.08
N MET A 26 -4.82 -11.81 -20.95
CA MET A 26 -3.45 -12.06 -20.51
C MET A 26 -2.86 -10.87 -19.74
N LYS A 27 -3.09 -9.64 -20.23
CA LYS A 27 -2.65 -8.42 -19.56
C LYS A 27 -3.35 -8.23 -18.20
N LEU A 28 -4.67 -8.34 -18.17
CA LEU A 28 -5.46 -8.22 -16.94
C LEU A 28 -5.05 -9.27 -15.90
N MET A 29 -4.77 -10.52 -16.33
CA MET A 29 -4.26 -11.56 -15.44
C MET A 29 -2.86 -11.22 -14.90
N SER A 30 -1.98 -10.67 -15.73
CA SER A 30 -0.66 -10.19 -15.29
C SER A 30 -0.79 -9.06 -14.26
N ASP A 31 -1.65 -8.07 -14.53
CA ASP A 31 -1.90 -6.94 -13.64
C ASP A 31 -2.53 -7.40 -12.32
N TYR A 32 -3.50 -8.31 -12.38
CA TYR A 32 -4.12 -8.94 -11.20
C TYR A 32 -3.09 -9.59 -10.28
N ASN A 33 -2.22 -10.42 -10.84
CA ASN A 33 -1.17 -11.10 -10.08
C ASN A 33 -0.16 -10.10 -9.48
N ARG A 34 0.17 -9.05 -10.24
CA ARG A 34 1.03 -7.97 -9.77
C ARG A 34 0.40 -7.21 -8.60
N PHE A 35 -0.88 -6.83 -8.69
CA PHE A 35 -1.60 -6.16 -7.61
C PHE A 35 -1.68 -7.04 -6.37
N LYS A 36 -1.98 -8.34 -6.51
CA LYS A 36 -1.96 -9.28 -5.38
C LYS A 36 -0.59 -9.35 -4.70
N LEU A 37 0.48 -9.46 -5.47
CA LEU A 37 1.84 -9.51 -4.93
C LEU A 37 2.19 -8.24 -4.14
N TYR A 38 1.92 -7.06 -4.72
CA TYR A 38 2.25 -5.81 -4.04
C TYR A 38 1.33 -5.52 -2.86
N LYS A 39 0.05 -5.89 -2.95
CA LYS A 39 -0.86 -5.84 -1.80
C LYS A 39 -0.32 -6.65 -0.63
N PHE A 40 0.13 -7.89 -0.87
CA PHE A 40 0.75 -8.72 0.17
C PHE A 40 1.96 -8.04 0.81
N LYS A 41 2.85 -7.45 0.00
CA LYS A 41 4.01 -6.70 0.52
C LYS A 41 3.61 -5.48 1.36
N VAL A 42 2.56 -4.77 0.96
CA VAL A 42 2.04 -3.62 1.70
C VAL A 42 1.42 -4.05 3.03
N GLU A 43 0.64 -5.14 3.04
CA GLU A 43 0.06 -5.70 4.26
C GLU A 43 1.14 -6.15 5.26
N ASP A 44 2.22 -6.77 4.76
CA ASP A 44 3.37 -7.16 5.57
C ASP A 44 4.07 -5.94 6.19
N LEU A 45 4.32 -4.89 5.38
CA LEU A 45 4.92 -3.65 5.87
C LEU A 45 4.04 -2.94 6.90
N ILE A 46 2.72 -2.90 6.71
CA ILE A 46 1.79 -2.33 7.72
C ILE A 46 1.94 -3.06 9.05
N LYS A 47 2.02 -4.39 9.02
CA LYS A 47 2.22 -5.22 10.21
C LYS A 47 3.58 -4.95 10.87
N ASP A 48 4.64 -4.76 10.08
CA ASP A 48 5.95 -4.40 10.61
C ASP A 48 5.91 -3.06 11.37
N TYR A 49 5.19 -2.06 10.86
CA TYR A 49 4.99 -0.79 11.56
C TYR A 49 4.21 -0.94 12.87
N GLU A 50 3.18 -1.79 12.90
CA GLU A 50 2.43 -2.08 14.13
C GLU A 50 3.35 -2.72 15.19
N GLN A 51 4.18 -3.68 14.78
CA GLN A 51 5.17 -4.32 15.66
C GLN A 51 6.24 -3.34 16.14
N LEU A 52 6.75 -2.47 15.26
CA LEU A 52 7.73 -1.45 15.59
C LEU A 52 7.22 -0.52 16.69
N LYS A 53 5.98 -0.04 16.57
CA LYS A 53 5.34 0.84 17.56
C LYS A 53 5.24 0.16 18.93
N GLN A 54 4.77 -1.08 18.96
CA GLN A 54 4.68 -1.84 20.20
C GLN A 54 6.07 -2.07 20.82
N LEU A 55 7.07 -2.42 20.01
CA LEU A 55 8.44 -2.59 20.48
C LEU A 55 9.01 -1.29 21.05
N ARG A 56 8.73 -0.16 20.39
CA ARG A 56 9.18 1.17 20.83
C ARG A 56 8.61 1.54 22.19
N GLU A 57 7.32 1.34 22.40
CA GLU A 57 6.65 1.58 23.69
C GLU A 57 7.25 0.72 24.80
N ASN A 58 7.43 -0.59 24.54
CA ASN A 58 8.02 -1.52 25.50
C ASN A 58 9.46 -1.15 25.89
N ILE A 59 10.26 -0.68 24.92
CA ILE A 59 11.63 -0.21 25.18
C ILE A 59 11.61 1.03 26.07
N GLN A 60 10.69 1.98 25.81
CA GLN A 60 10.57 3.19 26.61
C GLN A 60 10.17 2.88 28.05
N GLU A 61 9.14 2.06 28.24
CA GLU A 61 8.69 1.65 29.58
C GLU A 61 9.84 1.06 30.41
N LYS A 62 10.60 0.13 29.81
CA LYS A 62 11.78 -0.47 30.46
C LYS A 62 12.86 0.55 30.75
N TYR A 63 13.15 1.44 29.81
CA TYR A 63 14.14 2.49 29.99
C TYR A 63 13.79 3.38 31.19
N PHE A 64 12.55 3.86 31.27
CA PHE A 64 12.09 4.69 32.39
C PHE A 64 12.16 3.95 33.72
N SER A 65 11.65 2.71 33.76
CA SER A 65 11.69 1.88 34.97
C SER A 65 13.12 1.68 35.49
N ILE A 66 14.07 1.35 34.62
CA ILE A 66 15.48 1.14 35.00
C ILE A 66 16.10 2.47 35.45
N TYR A 67 15.86 3.55 34.71
CA TYR A 67 16.44 4.85 35.02
C TYR A 67 15.98 5.37 36.39
N GLU A 68 14.68 5.26 36.69
CA GLU A 68 14.12 5.62 37.99
C GLU A 68 14.69 4.76 39.13
N GLU A 69 14.85 3.45 38.92
CA GLU A 69 15.49 2.54 39.89
C GLU A 69 16.92 2.99 40.20
N LEU A 70 17.74 3.25 39.17
CA LEU A 70 19.13 3.69 39.34
C LEU A 70 19.25 5.05 40.04
N LEU A 71 18.31 5.98 39.81
CA LEU A 71 18.25 7.25 40.53
C LEU A 71 17.87 7.05 42.00
N ASN A 72 16.85 6.23 42.27
CA ASN A 72 16.36 5.97 43.63
C ASN A 72 17.39 5.23 44.49
N GLU A 73 18.23 4.41 43.88
CA GLU A 73 19.36 3.75 44.53
C GLU A 73 20.62 4.63 44.62
N GLU A 74 20.55 5.89 44.17
CA GLU A 74 21.67 6.85 44.15
C GLU A 74 22.91 6.32 43.39
N LEU A 75 22.70 5.40 42.43
CA LEU A 75 23.77 4.79 41.63
C LEU A 75 24.24 5.69 40.48
N ILE A 76 23.36 6.58 40.02
CA ILE A 76 23.64 7.59 39.00
C ILE A 76 23.08 8.95 39.44
N GLU A 77 23.64 10.02 38.88
CA GLU A 77 23.07 11.36 38.95
C GLU A 77 22.46 11.73 37.60
N GLY A 78 21.30 12.39 37.60
CA GLY A 78 20.71 12.93 36.38
C GLY A 78 19.29 13.43 36.55
N GLU A 79 18.89 14.31 35.63
CA GLU A 79 17.50 14.74 35.48
C GLU A 79 16.95 14.14 34.18
N LEU A 80 15.95 13.26 34.32
CA LEU A 80 15.22 12.77 33.17
C LEU A 80 14.10 13.74 32.84
N ASP A 81 14.21 14.41 31.69
CA ASP A 81 13.09 15.20 31.19
C ASP A 81 12.13 14.30 30.41
N ALA A 82 11.19 13.67 31.12
CA ALA A 82 10.13 12.87 30.54
C ALA A 82 9.31 13.63 29.47
N SER A 83 9.29 14.96 29.50
CA SER A 83 8.60 15.78 28.50
C SER A 83 9.32 15.80 27.15
N ILE A 84 10.66 15.91 27.14
CA ILE A 84 11.48 15.83 25.90
C ILE A 84 11.31 14.47 25.23
N TRP A 85 11.25 13.41 26.02
CA TRP A 85 11.01 12.05 25.52
C TRP A 85 9.60 11.86 24.97
N GLY A 86 8.59 12.45 25.62
CA GLY A 86 7.22 12.50 25.11
C GLY A 86 7.15 13.16 23.75
N ILE A 87 7.77 14.34 23.60
CA ILE A 87 7.84 15.08 22.32
C ILE A 87 8.50 14.24 21.23
N THR A 88 9.63 13.58 21.55
CA THR A 88 10.35 12.73 20.58
C THR A 88 9.50 11.56 20.13
N ARG A 89 8.84 10.87 21.07
CA ARG A 89 7.93 9.75 20.78
C ARG A 89 6.77 10.19 19.89
N ASP A 90 6.16 11.32 20.22
CA ASP A 90 4.99 11.80 19.50
C ASP A 90 5.37 12.16 18.05
N TYR A 91 6.54 12.77 17.84
CA TYR A 91 7.08 13.04 16.50
C TYR A 91 7.40 11.76 15.69
N GLU A 92 8.03 10.76 16.33
CA GLU A 92 8.26 9.43 15.72
C GLU A 92 6.93 8.80 15.28
N ASN A 93 5.93 8.83 16.17
CA ASN A 93 4.60 8.29 15.90
C ASN A 93 3.87 9.03 14.78
N GLU A 94 3.97 10.36 14.72
CA GLU A 94 3.39 11.17 13.63
C GLU A 94 3.99 10.79 12.26
N THR A 95 5.31 10.58 12.22
CA THR A 95 6.01 10.13 11.01
C THR A 95 5.49 8.78 10.56
N TRP A 96 5.50 7.78 11.45
CA TRP A 96 5.04 6.43 11.14
C TRP A 96 3.54 6.37 10.81
N ASN A 97 2.72 7.20 11.45
CA ASN A 97 1.29 7.31 11.13
C ASN A 97 1.07 7.82 9.70
N SER A 98 1.90 8.76 9.25
CA SER A 98 1.80 9.30 7.89
C SER A 98 2.20 8.26 6.84
N GLU A 99 3.24 7.48 7.11
CA GLU A 99 3.67 6.36 6.25
C GLU A 99 2.61 5.25 6.21
N LEU A 100 2.06 4.87 7.36
CA LEU A 100 0.97 3.88 7.47
C LEU A 100 -0.29 4.33 6.72
N LYS A 101 -0.62 5.62 6.77
CA LYS A 101 -1.74 6.18 6.02
C LYS A 101 -1.53 6.00 4.52
N LEU A 102 -0.35 6.35 4.01
CA LEU A 102 0.00 6.15 2.60
C LEU A 102 -0.09 4.66 2.21
N MET A 103 0.45 3.77 3.03
CA MET A 103 0.38 2.33 2.77
C MET A 103 -1.06 1.81 2.75
N SER A 104 -1.91 2.30 3.65
CA SER A 104 -3.33 1.94 3.71
C SER A 104 -4.12 2.43 2.49
N GLU A 105 -3.81 3.63 2.00
CA GLU A 105 -4.37 4.17 0.76
C GLU A 105 -3.94 3.33 -0.45
N ILE A 106 -2.65 2.97 -0.55
CA ILE A 106 -2.15 2.08 -1.62
C ILE A 106 -2.83 0.72 -1.57
N LYS A 107 -2.96 0.11 -0.39
CA LYS A 107 -3.67 -1.15 -0.20
C LYS A 107 -5.11 -1.06 -0.71
N THR A 108 -5.81 0.02 -0.34
CA THR A 108 -7.20 0.26 -0.76
C THR A 108 -7.30 0.37 -2.28
N ASN A 109 -6.37 1.05 -2.93
CA ASN A 109 -6.32 1.16 -4.38
C ASN A 109 -6.09 -0.20 -5.05
N PHE A 110 -5.22 -1.05 -4.50
CA PHE A 110 -5.05 -2.43 -4.99
C PHE A 110 -6.31 -3.26 -4.78
N ASP A 111 -6.98 -3.13 -3.64
CA ASP A 111 -8.25 -3.83 -3.37
C ASP A 111 -9.34 -3.46 -4.40
N ILE A 112 -9.42 -2.19 -4.77
CA ILE A 112 -10.35 -1.71 -5.81
C ILE A 112 -9.96 -2.28 -7.18
N ALA A 113 -8.68 -2.15 -7.58
CA ALA A 113 -8.22 -2.62 -8.88
C ALA A 113 -8.41 -4.14 -9.06
N ILE A 114 -8.12 -4.93 -8.02
CA ILE A 114 -8.36 -6.38 -7.99
C ILE A 114 -9.84 -6.67 -8.20
N LYS A 115 -10.73 -5.97 -7.47
CA LYS A 115 -12.18 -6.15 -7.60
C LYS A 115 -12.70 -5.80 -9.00
N MET A 116 -12.21 -4.72 -9.60
CA MET A 116 -12.59 -4.33 -10.96
C MET A 116 -12.20 -5.39 -11.99
N ILE A 117 -11.05 -6.05 -11.80
CA ILE A 117 -10.65 -7.18 -12.66
C ILE A 117 -11.56 -8.39 -12.43
N GLU A 118 -11.85 -8.72 -11.17
CA GLU A 118 -12.70 -9.86 -10.80
C GLU A 118 -14.16 -9.71 -11.24
N SER A 119 -14.70 -8.48 -11.24
CA SER A 119 -16.07 -8.19 -11.68
C SER A 119 -16.21 -8.04 -13.20
N GLY A 120 -15.10 -7.98 -13.94
CA GLY A 120 -15.08 -7.71 -15.38
C GLY A 120 -15.20 -6.21 -15.74
N GLU A 121 -15.37 -5.32 -14.76
CA GLU A 121 -15.41 -3.87 -14.98
C GLU A 121 -14.13 -3.33 -15.63
N ALA A 122 -12.97 -3.91 -15.30
CA ALA A 122 -11.71 -3.51 -15.91
C ALA A 122 -11.65 -3.84 -17.40
N ASP A 123 -12.22 -4.97 -17.81
CA ASP A 123 -12.28 -5.39 -19.21
C ASP A 123 -13.22 -4.49 -20.01
N GLN A 124 -14.41 -4.23 -19.47
CA GLN A 124 -15.36 -3.30 -20.08
C GLN A 124 -14.79 -1.89 -20.21
N SER A 125 -14.07 -1.40 -19.19
CA SER A 125 -13.44 -0.07 -19.21
C SER A 125 -12.39 0.06 -20.32
N ILE A 126 -11.66 -1.03 -20.64
CA ILE A 126 -10.68 -1.05 -21.73
C ILE A 126 -11.40 -0.99 -23.08
N ILE A 127 -12.43 -1.82 -23.26
CA ILE A 127 -13.25 -1.85 -24.49
C ILE A 127 -13.88 -0.48 -24.75
N ASP A 128 -14.47 0.14 -23.73
CA ASP A 128 -15.09 1.46 -23.84
C ASP A 128 -14.05 2.52 -24.25
N ALA A 129 -12.83 2.46 -23.72
CA ALA A 129 -11.75 3.38 -24.09
C ALA A 129 -11.29 3.20 -25.55
N GLU A 130 -11.18 1.95 -26.02
CA GLU A 130 -10.79 1.64 -27.40
C GLU A 130 -11.88 1.98 -28.42
N ASN A 131 -13.15 1.98 -28.00
CA ASN A 131 -14.26 2.45 -28.81
C ASN A 131 -14.40 3.99 -28.83
N ASN A 132 -13.87 4.68 -27.81
CA ASN A 132 -13.90 6.15 -27.72
C ASN A 132 -12.66 6.84 -28.29
N PHE A 133 -11.64 6.08 -28.71
CA PHE A 133 -10.51 6.56 -29.52
C PHE A 133 -10.90 6.77 -31.00
#